data_AF-A0A2G9GDH2-F1
#
_entry.id   AF-A0A2G9GDH2-F1
#
_cell.length_a   1.000
_cell.length_b   1.000
_cell.length_c   1.000
_cell.angle_alpha   90.00
_cell.angle_beta   90.00
_cell.angle_gamma   90.00
#
_symmetry.space_group_name_H-M   'P 1'
#
loop_
_entity.id
_entity.type
_entity.pdbx_description
1 polymer ?
#
loop_
_entity_poly.entity_id
_entity_poly.type
_entity_poly.pdbx_seq_one_letter_code
_entity_poly.pdbx_strand_id
1 'polypeptide(L)'
;MQQSQVTLLENQASRKKTKQFFILFFILLFTLIISAIISAFTVLKRHAESQSLSANPILAVESACRVTYNYRTCIRSLSSLQNQSHKIYPSDILGLSIRSVFHEFSTISTLPQELASKIENNNIKPALIDCQNLLVDSLNQLNRSQNVEIIDCDEEMVQDLRILMAQAKNSTTRCLHGLHTAAAAAAAAGTPLQQILRLKKVKMRIMKAEIYVLNSLDILEKKGEIDAMFGPNFGSILGSFMLDREYYVLSVVLLCLQYLATALLFCVLVRVFMSRTRI
;
A
#
# COMPACT_ATOMS: atom_id res chain seq x y z
N MET A 1 78.43 26.05 4.99
CA MET A 1 77.47 25.25 4.19
C MET A 1 76.70 24.22 5.03
N GLN A 2 77.28 23.60 6.06
CA GLN A 2 76.61 22.54 6.86
C GLN A 2 75.35 23.00 7.61
N GLN A 3 75.35 24.21 8.18
CA GLN A 3 74.23 24.74 8.97
C GLN A 3 72.95 25.00 8.14
N SER A 4 73.11 25.23 6.83
CA SER A 4 71.99 25.46 5.91
C SER A 4 71.30 24.17 5.46
N GLN A 5 71.99 23.03 5.47
CA GLN A 5 71.38 21.74 5.12
C GLN A 5 70.61 21.12 6.30
N VAL A 6 71.10 21.29 7.52
CA VAL A 6 70.43 20.80 8.74
C VAL A 6 69.08 21.50 8.94
N THR A 7 69.04 22.83 8.77
CA THR A 7 67.80 23.62 8.86
C THR A 7 66.80 23.32 7.73
N LEU A 8 67.27 22.92 6.53
CA LEU A 8 66.40 22.51 5.43
C LEU A 8 65.75 21.14 5.69
N LEU A 9 66.53 20.17 6.18
CA LEU A 9 66.07 18.83 6.54
C LEU A 9 65.07 18.84 7.71
N GLU A 10 65.32 19.67 8.72
CA GLU A 10 64.44 19.83 9.88
C GLU A 10 63.08 20.44 9.48
N ASN A 11 63.09 21.45 8.58
CA ASN A 11 61.88 22.03 8.02
C ASN A 11 61.10 21.07 7.11
N GLN A 12 61.78 20.21 6.34
CA GLN A 12 61.12 19.20 5.51
C GLN A 12 60.53 18.05 6.34
N ALA A 13 61.20 17.62 7.42
CA ALA A 13 60.71 16.60 8.33
C ALA A 13 59.48 17.09 9.13
N SER A 14 59.49 18.34 9.58
CA SER A 14 58.37 18.98 10.27
C SER A 14 57.13 19.11 9.36
N ARG A 15 57.30 19.60 8.11
CA ARG A 15 56.20 19.71 7.13
C ARG A 15 55.57 18.37 6.76
N LYS A 16 56.34 17.27 6.72
CA LYS A 16 55.81 15.92 6.47
C LYS A 16 54.96 15.40 7.64
N LYS A 17 55.39 15.62 8.89
CA LYS A 17 54.64 15.24 10.10
C LYS A 17 53.31 16.01 10.20
N THR A 18 53.31 17.30 9.89
CA THR A 18 52.08 18.12 9.90
C THR A 18 51.08 17.67 8.82
N LYS A 19 51.55 17.33 7.61
CA LYS A 19 50.69 16.80 6.53
C LYS A 19 50.02 15.48 6.89
N GLN A 20 50.74 14.56 7.53
CA GLN A 20 50.16 13.28 7.99
C GLN A 20 49.09 13.47 9.06
N PHE A 21 49.31 14.39 10.01
CA PHE A 21 48.33 14.71 11.05
C PHE A 21 47.03 15.26 10.46
N PHE A 22 47.11 16.17 9.48
CA PHE A 22 45.92 16.69 8.81
C PHE A 22 45.15 15.61 8.04
N ILE A 23 45.83 14.73 7.31
CA ILE A 23 45.17 13.64 6.57
C ILE A 23 44.43 12.72 7.54
N LEU A 24 45.07 12.33 8.65
CA LEU A 24 44.44 11.47 9.67
C LEU A 24 43.22 12.14 10.31
N PHE A 25 43.34 13.44 10.64
CA PHE A 25 42.23 14.24 11.18
C PHE A 25 41.05 14.28 10.20
N PHE A 26 41.29 14.48 8.90
CA PHE A 26 40.23 14.48 7.90
C PHE A 26 39.56 13.11 7.73
N ILE A 27 40.32 12.02 7.78
CA ILE A 27 39.75 10.67 7.72
C ILE A 27 38.83 10.43 8.92
N LEU A 28 39.28 10.77 10.13
CA LEU A 28 38.48 10.67 11.36
C LEU A 28 37.21 11.51 11.29
N LEU A 29 37.30 12.72 10.75
CA LEU A 29 36.17 13.62 10.63
C LEU A 29 35.17 13.10 9.58
N PHE A 30 35.67 12.55 8.48
CA PHE A 30 34.84 11.95 7.44
C PHE A 30 34.09 10.70 7.91
N THR A 31 34.75 9.81 8.67
CA THR A 31 34.10 8.63 9.24
C THR A 31 33.03 9.00 10.26
N LEU A 32 33.25 10.06 11.05
CA LEU A 32 32.27 10.59 12.00
C LEU A 32 31.05 11.20 11.29
N ILE A 33 31.25 11.88 10.16
CA ILE A 33 30.15 12.40 9.33
C ILE A 33 29.31 11.24 8.79
N ILE A 34 29.94 10.22 8.20
CA ILE A 34 29.20 9.08 7.62
C ILE A 34 28.41 8.36 8.71
N SER A 35 29.00 8.12 9.89
CA SER A 35 28.29 7.45 10.98
C SER A 35 27.10 8.27 11.49
N ALA A 36 27.25 9.60 11.58
CA ALA A 36 26.17 10.50 11.96
C ALA A 36 25.02 10.49 10.94
N ILE A 37 25.34 10.52 9.64
CA ILE A 37 24.33 10.43 8.57
C ILE A 37 23.57 9.10 8.68
N ILE A 38 24.28 7.97 8.77
CA ILE A 38 23.65 6.65 8.87
C ILE A 38 22.77 6.55 10.11
N SER A 39 23.23 7.08 11.25
CA SER A 39 22.47 7.11 12.51
C SER A 39 21.20 7.97 12.39
N ALA A 40 21.30 9.17 11.83
CA ALA A 40 20.15 10.03 11.60
C ALA A 40 19.13 9.39 10.64
N PHE A 41 19.60 8.82 9.53
CA PHE A 41 18.74 8.11 8.58
C PHE A 41 18.08 6.87 9.18
N THR A 42 18.77 6.12 10.04
CA THR A 42 18.18 4.94 10.69
C THR A 42 17.12 5.32 11.72
N VAL A 43 17.33 6.39 12.50
CA VAL A 43 16.30 6.91 13.41
C VAL A 43 15.10 7.45 12.63
N LEU A 44 15.35 8.23 11.57
CA LEU A 44 14.29 8.75 10.70
C LEU A 44 13.49 7.63 10.05
N LYS A 45 14.17 6.59 9.55
CA LYS A 45 13.52 5.39 8.98
C LYS A 45 12.66 4.68 10.02
N ARG A 46 13.15 4.46 11.24
CA ARG A 46 12.37 3.82 12.31
C ARG A 46 11.13 4.64 12.69
N HIS A 47 11.25 5.96 12.72
CA HIS A 47 10.14 6.86 13.01
C HIS A 47 9.12 6.92 11.86
N ALA A 48 9.60 6.89 10.61
CA ALA A 48 8.76 6.76 9.43
C ALA A 48 7.99 5.43 9.43
N GLU A 49 8.65 4.33 9.78
CA GLU A 49 8.05 3.01 9.87
C GLU A 49 7.03 2.91 11.01
N SER A 50 7.28 3.53 12.17
CA SER A 50 6.33 3.52 13.29
C SER A 50 5.08 4.36 13.04
N GLN A 51 5.20 5.44 12.27
CA GLN A 51 4.08 6.27 11.84
C GLN A 51 3.46 5.81 10.51
N SER A 52 4.05 4.80 9.87
CA SER A 52 3.54 4.30 8.60
C SER A 52 2.15 3.70 8.76
N LEU A 53 1.33 3.84 7.71
CA LEU A 53 0.02 3.24 7.65
C LEU A 53 0.09 1.70 7.83
N SER A 54 1.20 1.08 7.41
CA SER A 54 1.47 -0.34 7.60
C SER A 54 1.52 -0.80 9.06
N ALA A 55 1.83 0.10 10.00
CA ALA A 55 1.87 -0.21 11.43
C ALA A 55 0.47 -0.21 12.08
N ASN A 56 -0.54 0.36 11.43
CA ASN A 56 -1.91 0.41 11.92
C ASN A 56 -2.89 -0.20 10.91
N PRO A 57 -3.17 -1.51 11.01
CA PRO A 57 -3.99 -2.20 10.04
C PRO A 57 -5.42 -1.67 9.93
N ILE A 58 -5.98 -1.15 11.02
CA ILE A 58 -7.32 -0.56 11.05
C ILE A 58 -7.33 0.75 10.23
N LEU A 59 -6.41 1.67 10.52
CA LEU A 59 -6.30 2.92 9.76
C LEU A 59 -5.96 2.69 8.29
N ALA A 60 -5.19 1.65 7.98
CA ALA A 60 -4.88 1.25 6.61
C ALA A 60 -6.12 0.87 5.83
N VAL A 61 -6.96 -0.01 6.39
CA VAL A 61 -8.24 -0.41 5.78
C VAL A 61 -9.18 0.78 5.65
N GLU A 62 -9.30 1.61 6.68
CA GLU A 62 -10.13 2.82 6.61
C GLU A 62 -9.67 3.74 5.49
N SER A 63 -8.36 4.00 5.38
CA SER A 63 -7.79 4.89 4.37
C SER A 63 -7.99 4.35 2.96
N ALA A 64 -7.71 3.06 2.74
CA ALA A 64 -7.98 2.42 1.47
C ALA A 64 -9.46 2.45 1.10
N CYS A 65 -10.36 2.23 2.05
CA CYS A 65 -11.80 2.28 1.79
C CYS A 65 -12.33 3.69 1.47
N ARG A 66 -11.61 4.77 1.78
CA ARG A 66 -12.03 6.15 1.44
C ARG A 66 -12.09 6.40 -0.06
N VAL A 67 -11.36 5.63 -0.86
CA VAL A 67 -11.40 5.74 -2.32
C VAL A 67 -12.64 5.04 -2.91
N THR A 68 -13.37 4.27 -2.10
CA THR A 68 -14.55 3.51 -2.54
C THR A 68 -15.83 4.30 -2.31
N TYR A 69 -16.80 4.15 -3.21
CA TYR A 69 -18.11 4.77 -3.02
C TYR A 69 -18.85 4.21 -1.80
N ASN A 70 -18.73 2.91 -1.51
CA ASN A 70 -19.40 2.26 -0.38
C ASN A 70 -18.48 2.07 0.84
N TYR A 71 -17.87 3.18 1.30
CA TYR A 71 -16.93 3.25 2.43
C TYR A 71 -17.22 2.28 3.60
N ARG A 72 -18.44 2.36 4.18
CA ARG A 72 -18.81 1.52 5.35
C ARG A 72 -18.87 0.04 5.02
N THR A 73 -19.31 -0.32 3.82
CA THR A 73 -19.38 -1.71 3.41
C THR A 73 -17.98 -2.25 3.10
N CYS A 74 -17.13 -1.43 2.47
CA CYS A 74 -15.72 -1.75 2.25
C CYS A 74 -15.00 -2.08 3.57
N ILE A 75 -15.12 -1.21 4.59
CA ILE A 75 -14.50 -1.46 5.90
C ILE A 75 -14.98 -2.78 6.49
N ARG A 76 -16.30 -3.00 6.53
CA ARG A 76 -16.87 -4.24 7.07
C ARG A 76 -16.38 -5.47 6.33
N SER A 77 -16.27 -5.41 5.00
CA SER A 77 -15.79 -6.54 4.20
C SER A 77 -14.32 -6.85 4.47
N LEU A 78 -13.45 -5.84 4.50
CA LEU A 78 -12.01 -6.03 4.64
C LEU A 78 -11.62 -6.38 6.08
N SER A 79 -12.17 -5.66 7.07
CA SER A 79 -11.88 -5.90 8.49
C SER A 79 -12.34 -7.28 8.96
N SER A 80 -13.35 -7.89 8.31
CA SER A 80 -13.79 -9.26 8.63
C SER A 80 -12.78 -10.36 8.26
N LEU A 81 -11.85 -10.05 7.34
CA LEU A 81 -10.84 -10.98 6.82
C LEU A 81 -9.42 -10.62 7.26
N GLN A 82 -9.23 -9.41 7.78
CA GLN A 82 -7.94 -8.90 8.21
C GLN A 82 -7.54 -9.51 9.55
N ASN A 83 -6.31 -10.01 9.62
CA ASN A 83 -5.69 -10.36 10.89
C ASN A 83 -5.02 -9.11 11.50
N GLN A 84 -5.50 -8.67 12.67
CA GLN A 84 -5.10 -7.39 13.27
C GLN A 84 -3.67 -7.40 13.85
N SER A 85 -3.02 -8.56 13.96
CA SER A 85 -1.71 -8.70 14.61
C SER A 85 -0.49 -8.49 13.70
N HIS A 86 -0.68 -8.28 12.40
CA HIS A 86 0.41 -8.17 11.44
C HIS A 86 0.44 -6.80 10.76
N LYS A 87 1.65 -6.33 10.41
CA LYS A 87 1.81 -5.20 9.50
C LYS A 87 1.03 -5.48 8.22
N ILE A 88 0.42 -4.44 7.68
CA ILE A 88 -0.34 -4.54 6.43
C ILE A 88 0.32 -3.70 5.34
N TYR A 89 0.35 -4.24 4.13
CA TYR A 89 0.90 -3.59 2.95
C TYR A 89 -0.22 -3.28 1.94
N PRO A 90 0.01 -2.39 0.95
CA PRO A 90 -0.99 -2.10 -0.08
C PRO A 90 -1.48 -3.35 -0.81
N SER A 91 -0.57 -4.31 -1.08
CA SER A 91 -0.90 -5.57 -1.72
C SER A 91 -1.84 -6.44 -0.87
N ASP A 92 -1.69 -6.42 0.45
CA ASP A 92 -2.62 -7.10 1.36
C ASP A 92 -4.03 -6.50 1.30
N ILE A 93 -4.16 -5.18 1.18
CA ILE A 93 -5.47 -4.52 1.01
C ILE A 93 -6.15 -5.03 -0.26
N LEU A 94 -5.41 -5.08 -1.36
CA LEU A 94 -5.92 -5.60 -2.61
C LEU A 94 -6.34 -7.07 -2.46
N GLY A 95 -5.47 -7.91 -1.88
CA GLY A 95 -5.77 -9.32 -1.64
C GLY A 95 -6.98 -9.55 -0.73
N LEU A 96 -7.14 -8.74 0.33
CA LEU A 96 -8.33 -8.76 1.18
C LEU A 96 -9.59 -8.38 0.40
N SER A 97 -9.49 -7.40 -0.51
CA SER A 97 -10.62 -7.00 -1.35
C SER A 97 -11.09 -8.13 -2.27
N ILE A 98 -10.16 -8.76 -3.01
CA ILE A 98 -10.50 -9.90 -3.89
C ILE A 98 -11.06 -11.07 -3.08
N ARG A 99 -10.44 -11.39 -1.93
CA ARG A 99 -10.89 -12.47 -1.04
C ARG A 99 -12.28 -12.20 -0.47
N SER A 100 -12.62 -10.94 -0.22
CA SER A 100 -13.96 -10.56 0.25
C SER A 100 -15.05 -10.87 -0.78
N VAL A 101 -14.77 -10.63 -2.06
CA VAL A 101 -15.67 -10.98 -3.17
C VAL A 101 -15.80 -12.49 -3.27
N PHE A 102 -14.69 -13.21 -3.30
CA PHE A 102 -14.69 -14.67 -3.34
C PHE A 102 -15.53 -15.27 -2.18
N HIS A 103 -15.28 -14.80 -0.96
CA HIS A 103 -16.01 -15.25 0.22
C HIS A 103 -17.52 -14.94 0.12
N GLU A 104 -17.93 -13.75 -0.32
CA GLU A 104 -19.35 -13.48 -0.48
C GLU A 104 -19.96 -14.36 -1.58
N PHE A 105 -19.31 -14.52 -2.73
CA PHE A 105 -19.79 -15.37 -3.83
C PHE A 105 -19.92 -16.84 -3.43
N SER A 106 -18.96 -17.38 -2.66
CA SER A 106 -19.03 -18.76 -2.17
C SER A 106 -20.21 -18.98 -1.22
N THR A 107 -20.61 -17.95 -0.46
CA THR A 107 -21.79 -18.03 0.42
C THR A 107 -23.11 -17.83 -0.30
N ILE A 108 -23.15 -17.13 -1.44
CA ILE A 108 -24.41 -16.80 -2.13
C ILE A 108 -24.72 -17.69 -3.34
N SER A 109 -23.74 -18.41 -3.89
CA SER A 109 -23.90 -19.19 -5.13
C SER A 109 -24.94 -20.31 -5.03
N THR A 110 -25.17 -20.87 -3.84
CA THR A 110 -26.17 -21.94 -3.62
C THR A 110 -27.57 -21.40 -3.32
N LEU A 111 -27.68 -20.15 -2.86
CA LEU A 111 -28.95 -19.58 -2.40
C LEU A 111 -30.05 -19.58 -3.46
N PRO A 112 -29.78 -19.26 -4.74
CA PRO A 112 -30.83 -19.30 -5.75
C PRO A 112 -31.37 -20.72 -5.96
N GLN A 113 -30.52 -21.75 -5.93
CA GLN A 113 -30.92 -23.15 -6.07
C GLN A 113 -31.77 -23.63 -4.89
N GLU A 114 -31.34 -23.30 -3.67
CA GLU A 114 -32.06 -23.64 -2.44
C GLU A 114 -33.45 -23.01 -2.40
N LEU A 115 -33.62 -21.85 -3.03
CA LEU A 115 -34.93 -21.22 -3.19
C LEU A 115 -35.73 -21.82 -4.35
N ALA A 116 -35.07 -22.14 -5.47
CA ALA A 116 -35.69 -22.74 -6.65
C ALA A 116 -36.31 -24.11 -6.34
N SER A 117 -35.73 -24.88 -5.41
CA SER A 117 -36.29 -26.17 -4.96
C SER A 117 -37.56 -26.02 -4.11
N LYS A 118 -37.85 -24.80 -3.61
CA LYS A 118 -38.99 -24.48 -2.74
C LYS A 118 -40.06 -23.63 -3.43
N ILE A 119 -39.92 -23.39 -4.73
CA ILE A 119 -40.80 -22.56 -5.55
C ILE A 119 -41.23 -23.34 -6.78
N GLU A 120 -42.54 -23.40 -7.04
CA GLU A 120 -43.13 -24.02 -8.24
C GLU A 120 -43.49 -23.00 -9.32
N ASN A 121 -43.33 -21.70 -9.05
CA ASN A 121 -43.67 -20.66 -10.00
C ASN A 121 -42.76 -20.73 -11.25
N ASN A 122 -43.40 -20.89 -12.41
CA ASN A 122 -42.74 -21.04 -13.72
C ASN A 122 -41.95 -19.81 -14.18
N ASN A 123 -42.16 -18.63 -13.60
CA ASN A 123 -41.39 -17.42 -13.90
C ASN A 123 -40.18 -17.28 -12.97
N ILE A 124 -40.35 -17.60 -11.68
CA ILE A 124 -39.30 -17.42 -10.66
C ILE A 124 -38.25 -18.53 -10.73
N LYS A 125 -38.68 -19.79 -10.89
CA LYS A 125 -37.77 -20.93 -10.82
C LYS A 125 -36.68 -20.89 -11.90
N PRO A 126 -36.97 -20.62 -13.20
CA PRO A 126 -35.93 -20.49 -14.21
C PRO A 126 -34.97 -19.33 -13.92
N ALA A 127 -35.48 -18.17 -13.52
CA ALA A 127 -34.64 -17.01 -13.20
C ALA A 127 -33.68 -17.26 -12.03
N LEU A 128 -34.09 -18.06 -11.04
CA LEU A 128 -33.19 -18.48 -9.95
C LEU A 128 -32.10 -19.43 -10.43
N ILE A 129 -32.43 -20.37 -11.32
CA ILE A 129 -31.44 -21.30 -11.91
C ILE A 129 -30.44 -20.54 -12.78
N ASP A 130 -30.91 -19.62 -13.63
CA ASP A 130 -30.03 -18.78 -14.44
C ASP A 130 -29.12 -17.91 -13.57
N CYS A 131 -29.66 -17.33 -12.50
CA CYS A 131 -28.86 -16.58 -11.53
C CYS A 131 -27.80 -17.45 -10.86
N GLN A 132 -28.14 -18.68 -10.44
CA GLN A 132 -27.17 -19.61 -9.88
C GLN A 132 -26.02 -19.83 -10.84
N ASN A 133 -26.31 -20.14 -12.11
CA ASN A 133 -25.28 -20.42 -13.11
C ASN A 133 -24.33 -19.23 -13.25
N LEU A 134 -24.85 -18.00 -13.36
CA LEU A 134 -24.05 -16.78 -13.42
C LEU A 134 -23.13 -16.60 -12.18
N LEU A 135 -23.64 -16.89 -10.99
CA LEU A 135 -22.87 -16.77 -9.74
C LEU A 135 -21.80 -17.86 -9.64
N VAL A 136 -22.13 -19.11 -9.99
CA VAL A 136 -21.19 -20.25 -9.98
C VAL A 136 -20.09 -20.04 -11.01
N ASP A 137 -20.42 -19.60 -12.22
CA ASP A 137 -19.43 -19.31 -13.26
C ASP A 137 -18.47 -18.21 -12.83
N SER A 138 -18.99 -17.17 -12.16
CA SER A 138 -18.15 -16.08 -11.63
C SER A 138 -17.27 -16.58 -10.47
N LEU A 139 -17.82 -17.39 -9.57
CA LEU A 139 -17.06 -17.99 -8.46
C LEU A 139 -15.92 -18.88 -8.97
N ASN A 140 -16.18 -19.68 -10.00
CA ASN A 140 -15.16 -20.55 -10.62
C ASN A 140 -14.02 -19.74 -11.22
N GLN A 141 -14.32 -18.59 -11.84
CA GLN A 141 -13.30 -17.68 -12.37
C GLN A 141 -12.52 -17.00 -11.23
N LEU A 142 -13.20 -16.54 -10.17
CA LEU A 142 -12.57 -15.96 -8.98
C LEU A 142 -11.66 -16.95 -8.26
N ASN A 143 -12.04 -18.23 -8.19
CA ASN A 143 -11.23 -19.26 -7.55
C ASN A 143 -9.88 -19.45 -8.25
N ARG A 144 -9.84 -19.30 -9.58
CA ARG A 144 -8.59 -19.37 -10.35
C ARG A 144 -7.63 -18.23 -9.99
N SER A 145 -8.16 -17.06 -9.64
CA SER A 145 -7.36 -15.92 -9.17
C SER A 145 -6.94 -16.00 -7.69
N GLN A 146 -7.59 -16.85 -6.88
CA GLN A 146 -7.34 -16.90 -5.43
C GLN A 146 -5.95 -17.44 -5.07
N ASN A 147 -5.37 -18.29 -5.92
CA ASN A 147 -4.05 -18.88 -5.71
C ASN A 147 -2.90 -17.96 -6.10
N VAL A 148 -3.18 -16.76 -6.61
CA VAL A 148 -2.13 -15.82 -6.92
C VAL A 148 -1.72 -15.13 -5.62
N GLU A 149 -0.51 -15.43 -5.13
CA GLU A 149 0.12 -14.68 -4.06
C GLU A 149 0.31 -13.25 -4.55
N ILE A 150 -0.56 -12.34 -4.09
CA ILE A 150 -0.51 -10.90 -4.34
C ILE A 150 0.62 -10.31 -3.49
N ILE A 151 1.84 -10.78 -3.70
CA ILE A 151 3.05 -10.29 -3.01
C ILE A 151 3.67 -9.15 -3.84
N ASP A 152 3.46 -9.16 -5.16
CA ASP A 152 3.80 -8.04 -6.04
C ASP A 152 2.78 -7.96 -7.18
N CYS A 153 1.85 -7.02 -7.08
CA CYS A 153 0.85 -6.80 -8.12
C CYS A 153 1.41 -5.92 -9.24
N ASP A 154 1.95 -6.55 -10.27
CA ASP A 154 2.26 -5.87 -11.52
C ASP A 154 0.99 -5.38 -12.23
N GLU A 155 1.17 -4.46 -13.19
CA GLU A 155 0.04 -3.85 -13.90
C GLU A 155 -0.76 -4.86 -14.73
N GLU A 156 -0.12 -5.94 -15.20
CA GLU A 156 -0.79 -6.99 -15.97
C GLU A 156 -1.78 -7.76 -15.08
N MET A 157 -1.35 -8.22 -13.91
CA MET A 157 -2.24 -8.89 -12.97
C MET A 157 -3.34 -7.95 -12.46
N VAL A 158 -3.02 -6.68 -12.21
CA VAL A 158 -4.05 -5.69 -11.82
C VAL A 158 -5.10 -5.56 -12.92
N GLN A 159 -4.68 -5.55 -14.18
CA GLN A 159 -5.58 -5.48 -15.32
C GLN A 159 -6.45 -6.75 -15.44
N ASP A 160 -5.88 -7.93 -15.24
CA ASP A 160 -6.62 -9.19 -15.21
C ASP A 160 -7.66 -9.23 -14.09
N LEU A 161 -7.29 -8.77 -12.88
CA LEU A 161 -8.21 -8.67 -11.75
C LEU A 161 -9.34 -7.67 -12.04
N ARG A 162 -9.07 -6.56 -12.73
CA ARG A 162 -10.12 -5.62 -13.17
C ARG A 162 -11.11 -6.29 -14.12
N ILE A 163 -10.61 -7.02 -15.12
CA ILE A 163 -11.45 -7.75 -16.08
C ILE A 163 -12.32 -8.77 -15.35
N LEU A 164 -11.72 -9.55 -14.44
CA LEU A 164 -12.40 -10.55 -13.64
C LEU A 164 -13.51 -9.93 -12.77
N MET A 165 -13.22 -8.81 -12.10
CA MET A 165 -14.20 -8.10 -11.28
C MET A 165 -15.31 -7.47 -12.13
N ALA A 166 -14.99 -6.95 -13.32
CA ALA A 166 -15.99 -6.44 -14.26
C ALA A 166 -16.93 -7.56 -14.75
N GLN A 167 -16.42 -8.77 -14.98
CA GLN A 167 -17.22 -9.94 -15.31
C GLN A 167 -18.12 -10.36 -14.13
N ALA A 168 -17.58 -10.43 -12.91
CA ALA A 168 -18.36 -10.73 -11.71
C ALA A 168 -19.48 -9.70 -11.48
N LYS A 169 -19.20 -8.41 -11.71
CA LYS A 169 -20.20 -7.32 -11.69
C LYS A 169 -21.29 -7.56 -12.74
N ASN A 170 -20.92 -7.88 -13.97
CA ASN A 170 -21.90 -8.15 -15.02
C ASN A 170 -22.80 -9.33 -14.66
N SER A 171 -22.24 -10.40 -14.09
CA SER A 171 -23.00 -11.56 -13.63
C SER A 171 -24.00 -11.22 -12.53
N THR A 172 -23.60 -10.45 -11.50
CA THR A 172 -24.53 -10.01 -10.44
C THR A 172 -25.60 -9.09 -10.98
N THR A 173 -25.26 -8.10 -11.82
CA THR A 173 -26.23 -7.20 -12.47
C THR A 173 -27.24 -7.98 -13.31
N ARG A 174 -26.79 -8.93 -14.16
CA ARG A 174 -27.67 -9.77 -14.99
C ARG A 174 -28.59 -10.64 -14.15
N CYS A 175 -28.06 -11.26 -13.09
CA CYS A 175 -28.89 -12.01 -12.15
C CYS A 175 -29.96 -11.10 -11.51
N LEU A 176 -29.57 -9.93 -10.97
CA LEU A 176 -30.50 -9.01 -10.30
C LEU A 176 -31.61 -8.55 -11.25
N HIS A 177 -31.28 -8.28 -12.51
CA HIS A 177 -32.25 -7.93 -13.55
C HIS A 177 -33.21 -9.09 -13.86
N GLY A 178 -32.68 -10.31 -14.03
CA GLY A 178 -33.48 -11.52 -14.24
C GLY A 178 -34.46 -11.78 -13.09
N LEU A 179 -33.98 -11.71 -11.85
CA LEU A 179 -34.83 -11.87 -10.66
C LEU A 179 -35.87 -10.76 -10.54
N HIS A 180 -35.55 -9.52 -10.92
CA HIS A 180 -36.53 -8.42 -10.92
C HIS A 180 -37.65 -8.65 -11.93
N THR A 181 -37.29 -9.04 -13.15
CA THR A 181 -38.24 -9.34 -14.24
C THR A 181 -39.15 -10.50 -13.85
N ALA A 182 -38.58 -11.57 -13.29
CA ALA A 182 -39.34 -12.71 -12.80
C ALA A 182 -40.28 -12.35 -11.64
N ALA A 183 -39.85 -11.50 -10.72
CA ALA A 183 -40.70 -11.02 -9.62
C ALA A 183 -41.93 -10.25 -10.14
N ALA A 184 -41.72 -9.38 -11.13
CA ALA A 184 -42.80 -8.60 -11.75
C ALA A 184 -43.80 -9.50 -12.48
N ALA A 185 -43.31 -10.45 -13.28
CA ALA A 185 -44.15 -11.43 -13.97
C ALA A 185 -44.91 -12.33 -12.98
N ALA A 186 -44.28 -12.76 -11.89
CA ALA A 186 -44.91 -13.55 -10.85
C ALA A 186 -46.01 -12.77 -10.09
N ALA A 187 -45.77 -11.49 -9.80
CA ALA A 187 -46.77 -10.63 -9.17
C ALA A 187 -47.99 -10.45 -10.07
N ALA A 188 -47.79 -10.22 -11.38
CA ALA A 188 -48.87 -10.12 -12.36
C ALA A 188 -49.68 -11.43 -12.48
N ALA A 189 -49.02 -12.58 -12.33
CA ALA A 189 -49.65 -13.91 -12.34
C ALA A 189 -50.33 -14.31 -11.00
N GLY A 190 -50.45 -13.39 -10.02
CA GLY A 190 -51.14 -13.66 -8.75
C GLY A 190 -50.34 -14.53 -7.77
N THR A 191 -49.00 -14.58 -7.90
CA THR A 191 -48.15 -15.41 -7.02
C THR A 191 -48.25 -14.97 -5.56
N PRO A 192 -48.32 -15.91 -4.59
CA PRO A 192 -48.39 -15.56 -3.18
C PRO A 192 -47.25 -14.64 -2.74
N LEU A 193 -47.60 -13.60 -1.97
CA LEU A 193 -46.66 -12.59 -1.46
C LEU A 193 -45.44 -13.22 -0.74
N GLN A 194 -45.65 -14.35 -0.07
CA GLN A 194 -44.58 -15.07 0.64
C GLN A 194 -43.45 -15.52 -0.30
N GLN A 195 -43.74 -15.92 -1.54
CA GLN A 195 -42.69 -16.30 -2.51
C GLN A 195 -41.91 -15.07 -2.98
N ILE A 196 -42.61 -13.96 -3.23
CA ILE A 196 -42.01 -12.68 -3.61
C ILE A 196 -41.07 -12.17 -2.49
N LEU A 197 -41.45 -12.32 -1.23
CA LEU A 197 -40.60 -11.96 -0.08
C LEU A 197 -39.32 -12.81 0.01
N ARG A 198 -39.40 -14.11 -0.26
CA ARG A 198 -38.21 -14.98 -0.30
C ARG A 198 -37.26 -14.57 -1.42
N LEU A 199 -37.80 -14.23 -2.59
CA LEU A 199 -37.01 -13.72 -3.72
C LEU A 199 -36.32 -12.39 -3.37
N LYS A 200 -37.00 -11.48 -2.65
CA LYS A 200 -36.40 -10.24 -2.14
C LYS A 200 -35.19 -10.50 -1.25
N LYS A 201 -35.22 -11.53 -0.40
CA LYS A 201 -34.07 -11.90 0.45
C LYS A 201 -32.86 -12.32 -0.38
N VAL A 202 -33.06 -13.15 -1.40
CA VAL A 202 -31.99 -13.56 -2.35
C VAL A 202 -31.45 -12.34 -3.10
N LYS A 203 -32.33 -11.47 -3.61
CA LYS A 203 -31.94 -10.22 -4.28
C LYS A 203 -31.06 -9.34 -3.39
N MET A 204 -31.41 -9.14 -2.12
CA MET A 204 -30.60 -8.34 -1.19
C MET A 204 -29.22 -8.94 -0.95
N ARG A 205 -29.08 -10.27 -0.89
CA ARG A 205 -27.77 -10.93 -0.77
C ARG A 205 -26.91 -10.74 -2.01
N ILE A 206 -27.50 -10.80 -3.20
CA ILE A 206 -26.78 -10.58 -4.46
C ILE A 206 -26.38 -9.11 -4.61
N MET A 207 -27.24 -8.16 -4.22
CA MET A 207 -26.88 -6.74 -4.19
C MET A 207 -25.70 -6.48 -3.25
N LYS A 208 -25.63 -7.17 -2.11
CA LYS A 208 -24.49 -7.09 -1.20
C LYS A 208 -23.20 -7.58 -1.89
N ALA A 209 -23.25 -8.70 -2.60
CA ALA A 209 -22.11 -9.21 -3.37
C ALA A 209 -21.69 -8.24 -4.49
N GLU A 210 -22.63 -7.62 -5.20
CA GLU A 210 -22.35 -6.59 -6.19
C GLU A 210 -21.61 -5.39 -5.57
N ILE A 211 -22.01 -4.93 -4.38
CA ILE A 211 -21.30 -3.87 -3.66
C ILE A 211 -19.86 -4.28 -3.33
N TYR A 212 -19.61 -5.54 -2.96
CA TYR A 212 -18.25 -6.02 -2.67
C TYR A 212 -17.37 -6.02 -3.94
N VAL A 213 -17.96 -6.38 -5.08
CA VAL A 213 -17.29 -6.30 -6.39
C VAL A 213 -16.98 -4.84 -6.74
N LEU A 214 -17.93 -3.93 -6.56
CA LEU A 214 -17.73 -2.50 -6.82
C LEU A 214 -16.61 -1.91 -5.94
N ASN A 215 -16.58 -2.24 -4.65
CA ASN A 215 -15.49 -1.80 -3.78
C ASN A 215 -14.12 -2.31 -4.25
N SER A 216 -14.07 -3.55 -4.76
CA SER A 216 -12.84 -4.12 -5.30
C SER A 216 -12.38 -3.47 -6.60
N LEU A 217 -13.33 -3.10 -7.47
CA LEU A 217 -13.05 -2.31 -8.67
C LEU A 217 -12.50 -0.93 -8.31
N ASP A 218 -13.13 -0.21 -7.38
CA ASP A 218 -12.66 1.10 -6.91
C ASP A 218 -11.21 0.99 -6.37
N ILE A 219 -10.92 -0.05 -5.56
CA ILE A 219 -9.56 -0.30 -5.02
C ILE A 219 -8.56 -0.58 -6.15
N LEU A 220 -8.93 -1.40 -7.14
CA LEU A 220 -8.07 -1.72 -8.29
C LEU A 220 -7.80 -0.49 -9.18
N GLU A 221 -8.80 0.36 -9.41
CA GLU A 221 -8.66 1.60 -10.17
C GLU A 221 -7.79 2.63 -9.44
N LYS A 222 -7.88 2.65 -8.12
CA LYS A 222 -7.18 3.59 -7.24
C LYS A 222 -5.93 3.01 -6.59
N LYS A 223 -5.41 1.90 -7.11
CA LYS A 223 -4.22 1.21 -6.56
C LYS A 223 -3.05 2.18 -6.33
N GLY A 224 -2.71 3.00 -7.33
CA GLY A 224 -1.60 3.96 -7.20
C GLY A 224 -1.83 5.02 -6.11
N GLU A 225 -3.07 5.46 -5.90
CA GLU A 225 -3.42 6.37 -4.79
C GLU A 225 -3.28 5.66 -3.45
N ILE A 226 -3.71 4.40 -3.35
CA ILE A 226 -3.56 3.57 -2.15
C ILE A 226 -2.07 3.35 -1.86
N ASP A 227 -1.27 2.93 -2.84
CA ASP A 227 0.18 2.73 -2.68
C ASP A 227 0.86 4.00 -2.14
N ALA A 228 0.46 5.18 -2.63
CA ALA A 228 0.97 6.46 -2.15
C ALA A 228 0.62 6.75 -0.67
N MET A 229 -0.49 6.24 -0.15
CA MET A 229 -0.85 6.38 1.28
C MET A 229 0.08 5.59 2.21
N PHE A 230 0.69 4.52 1.71
CA PHE A 230 1.66 3.71 2.46
C PHE A 230 3.10 4.20 2.31
N GLY A 231 3.36 5.09 1.34
CA GLY A 231 4.67 5.69 1.12
C GLY A 231 5.10 6.58 2.31
N PRO A 232 6.40 6.62 2.64
CA PRO A 232 6.91 7.53 3.66
C PRO A 232 6.68 8.98 3.22
N ASN A 233 5.85 9.71 3.99
CA ASN A 233 5.60 11.12 3.74
C ASN A 233 6.76 11.96 4.31
N PHE A 234 7.93 11.90 3.66
CA PHE A 234 9.18 12.47 4.17
C PHE A 234 9.06 13.94 4.57
N GLY A 235 8.20 14.73 3.91
CA GLY A 235 7.95 16.13 4.26
C GLY A 235 7.33 16.32 5.65
N SER A 236 6.35 15.50 6.05
CA SER A 236 5.76 15.61 7.39
C SER A 236 6.69 15.06 8.47
N ILE A 237 7.47 14.02 8.14
CA ILE A 237 8.42 13.39 9.05
C ILE A 237 9.59 14.33 9.34
N LEU A 238 10.14 15.00 8.31
CA LEU A 238 11.13 16.08 8.49
C LEU A 238 10.55 17.23 9.33
N GLY A 239 9.29 17.59 9.10
CA GLY A 239 8.59 18.60 9.91
C GLY A 239 8.46 18.23 11.39
N SER A 240 8.06 16.99 11.71
CA SER A 240 7.96 16.53 13.10
C SER A 240 9.33 16.38 13.77
N PHE A 241 10.34 15.93 13.03
CA PHE A 241 11.72 15.84 13.54
C PHE A 241 12.31 17.21 13.85
N MET A 242 11.92 18.24 13.10
CA MET A 242 12.33 19.62 13.34
C MET A 242 11.57 20.29 14.50
N LEU A 243 10.40 19.77 14.89
CA LEU A 243 9.60 20.32 16.00
C LEU A 243 9.98 19.75 17.37
N ASP A 244 10.63 18.58 17.41
CA ASP A 244 11.13 18.02 18.66
C ASP A 244 12.37 18.81 19.14
N ARG A 245 12.16 19.65 20.16
CA ARG A 245 13.10 20.70 20.60
C ARG A 245 14.50 20.18 20.95
N GLU A 246 14.60 18.95 21.46
CA GLU A 246 15.89 18.32 21.78
C GLU A 246 16.62 17.77 20.54
N TYR A 247 15.89 17.26 19.55
CA TYR A 247 16.48 16.74 18.31
C TYR A 247 16.76 17.82 17.26
N TYR A 248 15.97 18.90 17.23
CA TYR A 248 16.20 20.05 16.36
C TYR A 248 17.57 20.69 16.61
N VAL A 249 17.91 20.94 17.88
CA VAL A 249 19.19 21.54 18.25
C VAL A 249 20.34 20.62 17.82
N LEU A 250 20.23 19.31 18.08
CA LEU A 250 21.27 18.35 17.72
C LEU A 250 21.43 18.21 16.19
N SER A 251 20.31 18.16 15.45
CA SER A 251 20.30 18.01 13.98
C SER A 251 20.81 19.27 13.27
N VAL A 252 20.41 20.46 13.71
CA VAL A 252 20.91 21.73 13.18
C VAL A 252 22.39 21.92 13.51
N VAL A 253 22.82 21.56 14.72
CA VAL A 253 24.25 21.60 15.10
C VAL A 253 25.06 20.62 14.24
N LEU A 254 24.57 19.40 14.01
CA LEU A 254 25.21 18.41 13.14
C LEU A 254 25.29 18.88 11.68
N LEU A 255 24.21 19.42 11.12
CA LEU A 255 24.17 19.97 9.75
C LEU A 255 25.12 21.17 9.60
N CYS A 256 25.14 22.08 10.58
CA CYS A 256 26.06 23.22 10.60
C CYS A 256 27.52 22.76 10.71
N LEU A 257 27.82 21.79 11.58
CA LEU A 257 29.16 21.19 11.70
C LEU A 257 29.58 20.49 10.41
N GLN A 258 28.66 19.78 9.76
CA GLN A 258 28.90 19.08 8.50
C GLN A 258 29.14 20.06 7.34
N TYR A 259 28.40 21.16 7.28
CA TYR A 259 28.61 22.24 6.31
C TYR A 259 29.96 22.95 6.53
N LEU A 260 30.30 23.27 7.78
CA LEU A 260 31.61 23.84 8.15
C LEU A 260 32.76 22.89 7.80
N ALA A 261 32.61 21.60 8.08
CA ALA A 261 33.60 20.59 7.77
C ALA A 261 33.83 20.45 6.26
N THR A 262 32.76 20.39 5.46
CA THR A 262 32.85 20.32 4.00
C THR A 262 33.45 21.59 3.39
N ALA A 263 33.08 22.77 3.89
CA ALA A 263 33.69 24.03 3.48
C ALA A 263 35.19 24.08 3.81
N LEU A 264 35.61 23.61 5.00
CA LEU A 264 37.02 23.51 5.38
C LEU A 264 37.79 22.52 4.49
N LEU A 265 37.19 21.37 4.18
CA LEU A 265 37.76 20.35 3.30
C LEU A 265 37.96 20.91 1.89
N PHE A 266 36.96 21.63 1.37
CA PHE A 266 37.04 22.33 0.09
C PHE A 266 38.15 23.39 0.08
N CYS A 267 38.22 24.25 1.10
CA CYS A 267 39.28 25.25 1.25
C CYS A 267 40.69 24.63 1.28
N VAL A 268 40.83 23.48 1.95
CA VAL A 268 42.11 22.76 2.04
C VAL A 268 42.47 22.10 0.71
N LEU A 269 41.50 21.47 0.03
CA LEU A 269 41.70 20.92 -1.31
C LEU A 269 42.14 22.01 -2.29
N VAL A 270 41.47 23.17 -2.29
CA VAL A 270 41.84 24.33 -3.10
C VAL A 270 43.26 24.80 -2.75
N ARG A 271 43.62 24.92 -1.47
CA ARG A 271 44.99 25.29 -1.07
C ARG A 271 46.04 24.27 -1.50
N VAL A 272 45.77 22.98 -1.35
CA VAL A 272 46.68 21.91 -1.77
C VAL A 272 46.84 21.91 -3.28
N PHE A 273 45.76 22.09 -4.03
CA PHE A 273 45.77 22.15 -5.49
C PHE A 273 46.54 23.38 -5.99
N MET A 274 46.26 24.56 -5.43
CA MET A 274 46.96 25.82 -5.72
C MET A 274 48.44 25.79 -5.31
N SER A 275 48.79 25.06 -4.25
CA SER A 275 50.19 24.84 -3.85
C SER A 275 50.93 23.87 -4.78
N ARG A 276 50.20 23.04 -5.54
CA ARG A 276 50.78 22.06 -6.47
C ARG A 276 51.00 22.66 -7.86
N THR A 277 50.19 23.65 -8.25
CA THR A 277 50.30 24.37 -9.53
C THR A 277 51.30 25.54 -9.50
N ARG A 278 51.89 25.87 -8.34
CA ARG A 278 52.97 26.86 -8.19
C ARG A 278 54.40 26.26 -8.22
N ILE A 279 54.58 25.12 -8.89
CA ILE A 279 55.90 24.55 -9.19
C ILE A 279 56.18 24.78 -10.66
#